data_AF-A0A4R3B466-F1
#
_entry.id   AF-A0A4R3B466-F1
#
_cell.length_a   1.000
_cell.length_b   1.000
_cell.length_c   1.000
_cell.angle_alpha   90.00
_cell.angle_beta   90.00
_cell.angle_gamma   90.00
#
_symmetry.space_group_name_H-M   'P 1'
#
loop_
_entity.id
_entity.type
_entity.pdbx_description
1 polymer ?
#
loop_
_entity_poly.entity_id
_entity_poly.type
_entity_poly.pdbx_seq_one_letter_code
_entity_poly.pdbx_strand_id
1 'polypeptide(L)'
;MKNTQKKLKAKHFRYLSKKNIKNPMIYIRDFFQQQTDIINWQKDINLFVTTGAYPAMSTGGYPENGYNCHQMIKQMEIAYVIFKQCGLPKHKNPLTLFDTRKDYFNYSYGPEFTCNNKKSPYDLIRKFFSYQPLQKWYKTMDGLMEQLTLKRSIGDEHFGDKIVVIREFLIRLAYALYYIYEHGGITIPLPPYVHMESRKPREEAESNNESLDDPHDIRDEEKMSEINSTKLETENKAQI
;
A
#
# COMPACT_ATOMS: atom_id res chain seq x y z
N MET A 1 -32.67 -7.60 -16.61
CA MET A 1 -31.37 -7.50 -17.29
C MET A 1 -30.27 -7.99 -16.35
N LYS A 2 -29.55 -9.06 -16.70
CA LYS A 2 -28.38 -9.51 -15.90
C LYS A 2 -27.24 -8.52 -16.14
N ASN A 3 -26.89 -7.75 -15.11
CA ASN A 3 -25.79 -6.80 -15.16
C ASN A 3 -24.47 -7.58 -15.14
N THR A 4 -23.97 -7.98 -16.31
CA THR A 4 -22.71 -8.70 -16.45
C THR A 4 -21.56 -7.75 -16.15
N GLN A 5 -21.22 -7.61 -14.86
CA GLN A 5 -20.00 -6.93 -14.45
C GLN A 5 -18.81 -7.61 -15.16
N LYS A 6 -18.13 -6.85 -16.03
CA LYS A 6 -16.96 -7.33 -16.78
C LYS A 6 -15.92 -7.84 -15.79
N LYS A 7 -15.60 -9.14 -15.86
CA LYS A 7 -14.66 -9.81 -14.95
C LYS A 7 -13.31 -9.08 -14.95
N LEU A 8 -12.87 -8.63 -13.77
CA LEU A 8 -11.54 -8.05 -13.59
C LEU A 8 -10.48 -9.11 -13.88
N LYS A 9 -9.46 -8.74 -14.65
CA LYS A 9 -8.34 -9.63 -15.03
C LYS A 9 -7.04 -8.97 -14.60
N ALA A 10 -6.09 -9.78 -14.13
CA ALA A 10 -4.78 -9.31 -13.67
C ALA A 10 -4.05 -8.43 -14.69
N LYS A 11 -4.16 -8.77 -15.99
CA LYS A 11 -3.57 -8.00 -17.09
C LYS A 11 -4.03 -6.53 -17.21
N HIS A 12 -5.06 -6.11 -16.48
CA HIS A 12 -5.52 -4.72 -16.46
C HIS A 12 -4.87 -3.88 -15.34
N PHE A 13 -4.02 -4.52 -14.52
CA PHE A 13 -3.33 -3.94 -13.38
C PHE A 13 -1.82 -4.09 -13.58
N ARG A 14 -1.05 -3.14 -13.05
CA ARG A 14 0.42 -3.15 -13.05
C ARG A 14 0.97 -4.10 -11.99
N TYR A 15 0.36 -4.14 -10.79
CA TYR A 15 0.96 -4.82 -9.64
C TYR A 15 0.06 -5.86 -8.95
N LEU A 16 -1.22 -5.96 -9.31
CA LEU A 16 -2.10 -6.97 -8.73
C LEU A 16 -1.95 -8.37 -9.31
N SER A 17 -1.77 -9.32 -8.40
CA SER A 17 -1.95 -10.75 -8.67
C SER A 17 -3.42 -11.14 -8.75
N LYS A 18 -3.71 -12.30 -9.34
CA LYS A 18 -5.07 -12.89 -9.34
C LYS A 18 -5.62 -13.10 -7.92
N LYS A 19 -4.74 -13.43 -6.96
CA LYS A 19 -5.08 -13.61 -5.53
C LYS A 19 -5.65 -12.33 -4.94
N ASN A 20 -4.98 -11.20 -5.17
CA ASN A 20 -5.38 -9.88 -4.67
C ASN A 20 -6.67 -9.38 -5.34
N ILE A 21 -6.88 -9.70 -6.62
CA ILE A 21 -8.13 -9.35 -7.32
C ILE A 21 -9.30 -10.18 -6.79
N LYS A 22 -9.08 -11.47 -6.50
CA LYS A 22 -10.13 -12.34 -5.93
C LYS A 22 -10.49 -11.91 -4.52
N ASN A 23 -9.49 -11.58 -3.70
CA ASN A 23 -9.69 -11.15 -2.33
C ASN A 23 -8.73 -10.00 -1.99
N PRO A 24 -9.18 -8.74 -2.07
CA PRO A 24 -8.35 -7.57 -1.76
C PRO A 24 -7.93 -7.51 -0.28
N MET A 25 -8.62 -8.20 0.62
CA MET A 25 -8.28 -8.22 2.05
C MET A 25 -6.94 -8.86 2.34
N ILE A 26 -6.46 -9.73 1.45
CA ILE A 26 -5.14 -10.36 1.59
C ILE A 26 -4.06 -9.27 1.61
N TYR A 27 -4.07 -8.39 0.61
CA TYR A 27 -3.11 -7.28 0.58
C TYR A 27 -3.33 -6.31 1.74
N ILE A 28 -4.58 -5.93 2.04
CA ILE A 28 -4.87 -4.92 3.07
C ILE A 28 -4.36 -5.39 4.44
N ARG A 29 -4.58 -6.66 4.80
CA ARG A 29 -4.06 -7.24 6.03
C ARG A 29 -2.54 -7.30 6.02
N ASP A 30 -1.94 -7.85 4.96
CA ASP A 30 -0.49 -7.98 4.86
C ASP A 30 0.22 -6.61 4.94
N PHE A 31 -0.38 -5.54 4.40
CA PHE A 31 0.21 -4.21 4.41
C PHE A 31 0.13 -3.56 5.80
N PHE A 32 -1.07 -3.43 6.38
CA PHE A 32 -1.24 -2.71 7.66
C PHE A 32 -0.86 -3.52 8.90
N GLN A 33 -0.80 -4.85 8.79
CA GLN A 33 -0.39 -5.70 9.91
C GLN A 33 1.13 -5.92 9.95
N GLN A 34 1.80 -5.97 8.78
CA GLN A 34 3.21 -6.43 8.71
C GLN A 34 4.18 -5.37 8.18
N GLN A 35 3.72 -4.35 7.45
CA GLN A 35 4.64 -3.43 6.76
C GLN A 35 4.70 -2.05 7.42
N THR A 36 3.56 -1.46 7.77
CA THR A 36 3.52 -0.09 8.31
C THR A 36 2.22 0.19 9.04
N ASP A 37 2.23 1.16 9.95
CA ASP A 37 1.02 1.76 10.51
C ASP A 37 0.53 2.94 9.64
N ILE A 38 -0.72 3.36 9.85
CA ILE A 38 -1.33 4.41 9.03
C ILE A 38 -0.67 5.79 9.19
N ILE A 39 -0.08 6.09 10.36
CA ILE A 39 0.55 7.38 10.64
C ILE A 39 1.87 7.49 9.86
N ASN A 40 2.69 6.45 9.91
CA ASN A 40 3.93 6.38 9.15
C ASN A 40 3.65 6.35 7.64
N TRP A 41 2.68 5.55 7.21
CA TRP A 41 2.29 5.54 5.80
C TRP A 41 1.79 6.90 5.29
N GLN A 42 1.03 7.64 6.09
CA GLN A 42 0.64 9.01 5.75
C GLN A 42 1.86 9.92 5.57
N LYS A 43 2.89 9.81 6.41
CA LYS A 43 4.14 10.58 6.26
C LYS A 43 4.87 10.22 4.98
N ASP A 44 4.94 8.93 4.63
CA ASP A 44 5.57 8.47 3.39
C ASP A 44 4.86 9.01 2.16
N ILE A 45 3.52 8.99 2.14
CA ILE A 45 2.72 9.61 1.07
C ILE A 45 3.00 11.11 0.99
N ASN A 46 3.00 11.81 2.13
CA ASN A 46 3.29 13.25 2.16
C ASN A 46 4.67 13.57 1.57
N LEU A 47 5.68 12.84 2.04
CA LEU A 47 7.05 13.03 1.59
C LEU A 47 7.17 12.77 0.09
N PHE A 48 6.64 11.65 -0.40
CA PHE A 48 6.68 11.31 -1.82
C PHE A 48 6.00 12.37 -2.69
N VAL A 49 4.80 12.82 -2.32
CA VAL A 49 4.04 13.78 -3.13
C VAL A 49 4.72 15.15 -3.13
N THR A 50 5.19 15.61 -1.97
CA THR A 50 5.91 16.89 -1.87
C THR A 50 7.22 16.87 -2.65
N THR A 51 8.01 15.81 -2.51
CA THR A 51 9.31 15.69 -3.20
C THR A 51 9.15 15.45 -4.70
N GLY A 52 8.09 14.77 -5.13
CA GLY A 52 7.74 14.58 -6.55
C GLY A 52 7.19 15.84 -7.21
N ALA A 53 6.55 16.74 -6.47
CA ALA A 53 6.07 18.01 -6.99
C ALA A 53 7.12 19.13 -6.95
N TYR A 54 8.02 19.07 -5.98
CA TYR A 54 9.09 20.05 -5.79
C TYR A 54 10.43 19.32 -5.70
N PRO A 55 11.03 18.95 -6.85
CA PRO A 55 12.26 18.16 -6.87
C PRO A 55 13.45 18.83 -6.17
N ALA A 56 13.42 20.15 -5.98
CA ALA A 56 14.41 20.87 -5.18
C ALA A 56 14.45 20.44 -3.70
N MET A 57 13.33 19.94 -3.17
CA MET A 57 13.24 19.35 -1.82
C MET A 57 13.59 17.86 -1.80
N SER A 58 13.87 17.26 -2.96
CA SER A 58 14.25 15.85 -3.08
C SER A 58 15.77 15.69 -2.99
N THR A 59 16.22 14.83 -2.07
CA THR A 59 17.60 14.36 -2.07
C THR A 59 17.88 13.36 -3.21
N GLY A 60 16.82 12.83 -3.86
CA GLY A 60 16.85 11.94 -5.04
C GLY A 60 17.62 10.63 -4.84
N GLY A 61 17.38 9.65 -5.71
CA GLY A 61 18.19 8.42 -5.75
C GLY A 61 17.96 7.41 -4.61
N TYR A 62 17.08 7.70 -3.65
CA TYR A 62 16.70 6.77 -2.59
C TYR A 62 15.79 5.64 -3.12
N PRO A 63 16.17 4.36 -2.99
CA PRO A 63 15.37 3.21 -3.43
C PRO A 63 13.95 3.18 -2.84
N GLU A 64 13.78 3.73 -1.64
CA GLU A 64 12.54 3.81 -0.88
C GLU A 64 11.45 4.55 -1.66
N ASN A 65 11.82 5.52 -2.50
CA ASN A 65 10.88 6.26 -3.34
C ASN A 65 10.18 5.35 -4.36
N GLY A 66 10.93 4.42 -4.96
CA GLY A 66 10.39 3.44 -5.89
C GLY A 66 9.46 2.45 -5.17
N TYR A 67 9.85 2.01 -3.97
CA TYR A 67 9.00 1.17 -3.12
C TYR A 67 7.69 1.87 -2.74
N ASN A 68 7.76 3.12 -2.28
CA ASN A 68 6.58 3.90 -1.89
C ASN A 68 5.64 4.11 -3.08
N CYS A 69 6.17 4.52 -4.24
CA CYS A 69 5.37 4.66 -5.46
C CYS A 69 4.67 3.34 -5.84
N HIS A 70 5.41 2.22 -5.80
CA HIS A 70 4.87 0.89 -6.06
C HIS A 70 3.71 0.56 -5.11
N GLN A 71 3.87 0.78 -3.80
CA GLN A 71 2.83 0.50 -2.80
C GLN A 71 1.61 1.40 -2.98
N MET A 72 1.80 2.70 -3.25
CA MET A 72 0.69 3.62 -3.53
C MET A 72 -0.12 3.18 -4.76
N ILE A 73 0.54 2.83 -5.87
CA ILE A 73 -0.14 2.32 -7.07
C ILE A 73 -0.90 1.03 -6.72
N LYS A 74 -0.27 0.11 -5.98
CA LYS A 74 -0.90 -1.14 -5.56
C LYS A 74 -2.15 -0.89 -4.69
N GLN A 75 -2.12 0.09 -3.78
CA GLN A 75 -3.29 0.54 -3.02
C GLN A 75 -4.40 1.10 -3.93
N MET A 76 -4.06 1.90 -4.95
CA MET A 76 -5.03 2.36 -5.95
C MET A 76 -5.69 1.17 -6.67
N GLU A 77 -4.91 0.17 -7.06
CA GLU A 77 -5.45 -0.98 -7.75
C GLU A 77 -6.38 -1.81 -6.85
N ILE A 78 -5.99 -2.03 -5.59
CA ILE A 78 -6.82 -2.69 -4.59
C ILE A 78 -8.12 -1.94 -4.37
N ALA A 79 -8.05 -0.62 -4.17
CA ALA A 79 -9.24 0.20 -4.02
C ALA A 79 -10.12 0.17 -5.28
N TYR A 80 -9.54 0.05 -6.47
CA TYR A 80 -10.30 -0.08 -7.71
C TYR A 80 -11.03 -1.43 -7.80
N VAL A 81 -10.39 -2.51 -7.35
CA VAL A 81 -11.05 -3.82 -7.21
C VAL A 81 -12.27 -3.70 -6.31
N ILE A 82 -12.12 -3.06 -5.14
CA ILE A 82 -13.22 -2.83 -4.18
C ILE A 82 -14.31 -1.97 -4.82
N PHE A 83 -13.94 -0.86 -5.45
CA PHE A 83 -14.85 0.05 -6.17
C PHE A 83 -15.72 -0.70 -7.19
N LYS A 84 -15.13 -1.66 -7.92
CA LYS A 84 -15.85 -2.46 -8.92
C LYS A 84 -16.65 -3.61 -8.32
N GLN A 85 -16.09 -4.36 -7.37
CA GLN A 85 -16.78 -5.51 -6.75
C GLN A 85 -17.97 -5.08 -5.91
N CYS A 86 -17.84 -3.98 -5.17
CA CYS A 86 -18.94 -3.41 -4.38
C CYS A 86 -19.91 -2.58 -5.24
N GLY A 87 -19.66 -2.42 -6.55
CA GLY A 87 -20.55 -1.68 -7.45
C GLY A 87 -20.73 -0.21 -7.07
N LEU A 88 -19.68 0.43 -6.53
CA LEU A 88 -19.79 1.78 -5.98
C LEU A 88 -20.09 2.80 -7.11
N PRO A 89 -21.10 3.67 -6.94
CA PRO A 89 -21.41 4.69 -7.91
C PRO A 89 -20.36 5.81 -7.88
N LYS A 90 -20.21 6.53 -9.00
CA LYS A 90 -19.39 7.74 -9.01
C LYS A 90 -20.02 8.83 -8.14
N HIS A 91 -19.17 9.56 -7.42
CA HIS A 91 -19.52 10.77 -6.70
C HIS A 91 -19.71 11.93 -7.68
N LYS A 92 -20.77 12.74 -7.49
CA LYS A 92 -21.02 13.90 -8.35
C LYS A 92 -19.97 14.98 -8.18
N ASN A 93 -19.60 15.27 -6.92
CA ASN A 93 -18.68 16.36 -6.56
C ASN A 93 -17.49 15.79 -5.76
N PRO A 94 -16.50 15.14 -6.41
CA PRO A 94 -15.41 14.47 -5.69
C PRO A 94 -14.55 15.43 -4.84
N LEU A 95 -14.50 16.71 -5.21
CA LEU A 95 -13.75 17.75 -4.49
C LEU A 95 -14.47 18.27 -3.24
N THR A 96 -15.73 17.87 -3.00
CA THR A 96 -16.40 18.12 -1.73
C THR A 96 -15.87 17.14 -0.69
N LEU A 97 -14.76 17.54 -0.06
CA LEU A 97 -14.01 16.70 0.88
C LEU A 97 -14.68 16.55 2.25
N PHE A 98 -15.57 17.48 2.62
CA PHE A 98 -16.30 17.50 3.87
C PHE A 98 -17.78 17.75 3.59
N ASP A 99 -18.66 16.90 4.13
CA ASP A 99 -20.11 17.06 3.95
C ASP A 99 -20.71 17.95 5.06
N THR A 100 -20.08 17.95 6.24
CA THR A 100 -20.50 18.76 7.40
C THR A 100 -19.32 19.51 8.02
N ARG A 101 -19.64 20.56 8.78
CA ARG A 101 -18.63 21.30 9.59
C ARG A 101 -17.93 20.38 10.60
N LYS A 102 -18.63 19.39 11.14
CA LYS A 102 -18.06 18.43 12.09
C LYS A 102 -17.10 17.45 11.40
N ASP A 103 -17.36 17.06 10.15
CA ASP A 103 -16.38 16.29 9.35
C ASP A 103 -15.08 17.08 9.15
N TYR A 104 -15.18 18.40 8.92
CA TYR A 104 -14.00 19.27 8.85
C TYR A 104 -13.25 19.34 10.19
N PHE A 105 -13.96 19.54 11.30
CA PHE A 105 -13.33 19.54 12.63
C PHE A 105 -12.64 18.22 12.96
N ASN A 106 -13.27 17.08 12.65
CA ASN A 106 -12.70 15.75 12.86
C ASN A 106 -11.38 15.57 12.09
N TYR A 107 -11.25 16.17 10.91
CA TYR A 107 -10.03 16.15 10.11
C TYR A 107 -8.98 17.18 10.57
N SER A 108 -9.41 18.38 10.98
CA SER A 108 -8.48 19.45 11.39
C SER A 108 -7.83 19.18 12.75
N TYR A 109 -8.57 18.53 13.66
CA TYR A 109 -8.13 18.27 15.02
C TYR A 109 -7.92 16.78 15.32
N GLY A 110 -8.24 15.90 14.36
CA GLY A 110 -8.02 14.46 14.45
C GLY A 110 -7.59 13.87 13.09
N PRO A 111 -6.98 12.67 13.07
CA PRO A 111 -6.65 11.98 11.82
C PRO A 111 -7.87 11.26 11.22
N GLU A 112 -9.08 11.80 11.36
CA GLU A 112 -10.32 11.10 11.01
C GLU A 112 -10.99 11.65 9.74
N PHE A 113 -11.14 10.77 8.76
CA PHE A 113 -11.85 11.06 7.51
C PHE A 113 -13.28 10.55 7.62
N THR A 114 -14.20 11.48 7.87
CA THR A 114 -15.62 11.20 8.12
C THR A 114 -16.52 11.78 7.03
N CYS A 115 -17.66 11.13 6.82
CA CYS A 115 -18.75 11.52 5.93
C CYS A 115 -20.03 11.47 6.77
N ASN A 116 -20.68 12.61 6.97
CA ASN A 116 -21.82 12.73 7.88
C ASN A 116 -21.51 12.18 9.28
N ASN A 117 -20.33 12.54 9.82
CA ASN A 117 -19.81 12.17 11.13
C ASN A 117 -19.52 10.68 11.33
N LYS A 118 -19.39 9.91 10.24
CA LYS A 118 -19.04 8.49 10.29
C LYS A 118 -17.90 8.17 9.34
N LYS A 119 -16.99 7.28 9.75
CA LYS A 119 -15.96 6.73 8.86
C LYS A 119 -16.67 6.02 7.70
N SER A 120 -16.38 6.44 6.46
CA SER A 120 -17.01 5.89 5.26
C SER A 120 -15.94 5.56 4.22
N PRO A 121 -15.28 4.39 4.33
CA PRO A 121 -14.24 4.00 3.38
C PRO A 121 -14.76 3.96 1.93
N TYR A 122 -16.02 3.56 1.74
CA TYR A 122 -16.65 3.55 0.42
C TYR A 122 -16.86 4.96 -0.16
N ASP A 123 -17.16 5.97 0.67
CA ASP A 123 -17.26 7.36 0.21
C ASP A 123 -15.89 7.89 -0.25
N LEU A 124 -14.84 7.59 0.52
CA LEU A 124 -13.47 7.97 0.17
C LEU A 124 -13.02 7.32 -1.15
N ILE A 125 -13.24 6.01 -1.29
CA ILE A 125 -12.91 5.25 -2.52
C ILE A 125 -13.68 5.79 -3.73
N ARG A 126 -14.99 6.05 -3.61
CA ARG A 126 -15.77 6.57 -4.74
C ARG A 126 -15.35 7.99 -5.11
N LYS A 127 -15.05 8.87 -4.14
CA LYS A 127 -14.57 10.24 -4.42
C LYS A 127 -13.22 10.18 -5.17
N PHE A 128 -12.32 9.30 -4.76
CA PHE A 128 -11.02 9.06 -5.42
C PHE A 128 -11.15 8.70 -6.92
N PHE A 129 -11.98 7.72 -7.27
CA PHE A 129 -12.18 7.30 -8.67
C PHE A 129 -13.13 8.18 -9.48
N SER A 130 -13.82 9.10 -8.80
CA SER A 130 -14.65 10.11 -9.45
C SER A 130 -13.85 11.34 -9.82
N TYR A 131 -12.82 11.69 -9.05
CA TYR A 131 -11.86 12.73 -9.40
C TYR A 131 -11.13 12.39 -10.71
N GLN A 132 -10.56 11.18 -10.80
CA GLN A 132 -10.00 10.68 -12.05
C GLN A 132 -9.98 9.13 -12.12
N PRO A 133 -10.07 8.53 -13.32
CA PRO A 133 -10.01 7.09 -13.47
C PRO A 133 -8.61 6.54 -13.16
N LEU A 134 -8.53 5.25 -12.83
CA LEU A 134 -7.27 4.55 -12.49
C LEU A 134 -6.14 4.79 -13.52
N GLN A 135 -6.46 4.83 -14.81
CA GLN A 135 -5.47 5.08 -15.87
C GLN A 135 -4.87 6.49 -15.81
N LYS A 136 -5.64 7.50 -15.38
CA LYS A 136 -5.08 8.84 -15.16
C LYS A 136 -4.24 8.88 -13.89
N TRP A 137 -4.67 8.17 -12.83
CA TRP A 137 -3.88 8.01 -11.62
C TRP A 137 -2.50 7.39 -11.89
N TYR A 138 -2.41 6.38 -12.75
CA TYR A 138 -1.13 5.84 -13.17
C TYR A 138 -0.22 6.90 -13.79
N LYS A 139 -0.74 7.73 -14.70
CA LYS A 139 0.04 8.83 -15.29
C LYS A 139 0.47 9.86 -14.25
N THR A 140 -0.40 10.16 -13.27
CA THR A 140 -0.04 11.04 -12.15
C THR A 140 1.12 10.48 -11.34
N MET A 141 1.09 9.19 -11.00
CA MET A 141 2.17 8.54 -10.24
C MET A 141 3.46 8.44 -11.05
N ASP A 142 3.37 8.13 -12.34
CA ASP A 142 4.52 8.11 -13.24
C ASP A 142 5.17 9.49 -13.32
N GLY A 143 4.37 10.55 -13.47
CA GLY A 143 4.87 11.93 -13.47
C GLY A 143 5.57 12.30 -12.15
N LEU A 144 4.95 12.01 -11.00
CA LEU A 144 5.57 12.27 -9.70
C LEU A 144 6.90 11.52 -9.55
N MET A 145 6.96 10.25 -9.95
CA MET A 145 8.17 9.44 -9.87
C MET A 145 9.26 9.93 -10.82
N GLU A 146 8.89 10.35 -12.04
CA GLU A 146 9.82 10.91 -13.02
C GLU A 146 10.45 12.21 -12.50
N GLN A 147 9.64 13.15 -12.01
CA GLN A 147 10.12 14.41 -11.45
C GLN A 147 11.06 14.17 -10.25
N LEU A 148 10.67 13.25 -9.37
CA LEU A 148 11.46 12.86 -8.21
C LEU A 148 12.82 12.26 -8.59
N THR A 149 12.85 11.45 -9.65
CA THR A 149 14.05 10.71 -10.11
C THR A 149 14.99 11.61 -10.90
N LEU A 150 14.45 12.37 -11.86
CA LEU A 150 15.24 13.18 -12.78
C LEU A 150 15.70 14.50 -12.17
N LYS A 151 15.14 14.90 -11.02
CA LYS A 151 15.35 16.22 -10.39
C LYS A 151 15.14 17.39 -11.34
N ARG A 152 14.44 17.18 -12.46
CA ARG A 152 14.15 18.24 -13.41
C ARG A 152 13.05 19.07 -12.79
N SER A 153 13.35 20.30 -12.37
CA SER A 153 12.28 21.31 -12.25
C SER A 153 11.84 21.58 -13.68
N ILE A 154 10.84 20.83 -14.16
CA ILE A 154 10.14 21.21 -15.38
C ILE A 154 9.22 22.36 -14.97
N GLY A 155 9.82 23.54 -14.83
CA GLY A 155 9.24 24.84 -14.48
C GLY A 155 8.00 24.78 -13.59
N ASP A 156 8.20 24.94 -12.27
CA ASP A 156 7.32 25.34 -11.14
C ASP A 156 5.78 25.10 -11.14
N GLU A 157 5.16 24.57 -12.19
CA GLU A 157 3.71 24.54 -12.41
C GLU A 157 3.18 23.18 -12.88
N HIS A 158 4.01 22.13 -13.07
CA HIS A 158 3.54 20.87 -13.67
C HIS A 158 2.32 20.26 -12.96
N PHE A 159 2.31 20.34 -11.62
CA PHE A 159 1.14 19.98 -10.82
C PHE A 159 0.36 21.19 -10.29
N GLY A 160 1.03 22.32 -10.02
CA GLY A 160 0.43 23.53 -9.44
C GLY A 160 -0.46 23.21 -8.22
N ASP A 161 -1.58 23.91 -8.09
CA ASP A 161 -2.55 23.70 -6.99
C ASP A 161 -3.15 22.27 -6.95
N LYS A 162 -3.09 21.53 -8.06
CA LYS A 162 -3.60 20.15 -8.09
C LYS A 162 -2.79 19.22 -7.20
N ILE A 163 -1.56 19.59 -6.83
CA ILE A 163 -0.75 18.76 -5.94
C ILE A 163 -1.41 18.56 -4.59
N VAL A 164 -2.05 19.60 -4.05
CA VAL A 164 -2.78 19.54 -2.78
C VAL A 164 -3.92 18.53 -2.88
N VAL A 165 -4.64 18.55 -4.00
CA VAL A 165 -5.75 17.63 -4.28
C VAL A 165 -5.24 16.19 -4.44
N ILE A 166 -4.13 15.99 -5.16
CA ILE A 166 -3.49 14.68 -5.34
C ILE A 166 -3.07 14.11 -3.99
N ARG A 167 -2.35 14.90 -3.18
CA ARG A 167 -1.93 14.55 -1.82
C ARG A 167 -3.13 14.11 -0.98
N GLU A 168 -4.18 14.93 -0.93
CA GLU A 168 -5.35 14.63 -0.11
C GLU A 168 -6.09 13.38 -0.55
N PHE A 169 -6.22 13.13 -1.85
CA PHE A 169 -6.83 11.90 -2.33
C PHE A 169 -6.01 10.66 -2.02
N LEU A 170 -4.67 10.72 -2.11
CA LEU A 170 -3.80 9.60 -1.77
C LEU A 170 -3.89 9.24 -0.29
N ILE A 171 -3.85 10.24 0.60
CA ILE A 171 -4.00 10.04 2.05
C ILE A 171 -5.38 9.46 2.36
N ARG A 172 -6.46 10.06 1.82
CA ARG A 172 -7.83 9.57 2.02
C ARG A 172 -8.01 8.14 1.53
N LEU A 173 -7.37 7.76 0.43
CA LEU A 173 -7.39 6.39 -0.07
C LEU A 173 -6.71 5.43 0.90
N ALA A 174 -5.54 5.80 1.42
CA ALA A 174 -4.83 5.01 2.42
C ALA A 174 -5.69 4.79 3.68
N TYR A 175 -6.32 5.86 4.18
CA TYR A 175 -7.25 5.77 5.31
C TYR A 175 -8.50 4.96 5.00
N ALA A 176 -9.03 5.00 3.77
CA ALA A 176 -10.14 4.15 3.38
C ALA A 176 -9.78 2.66 3.48
N LEU A 177 -8.59 2.27 3.02
CA LEU A 177 -8.10 0.90 3.13
C LEU A 177 -7.80 0.53 4.59
N TYR A 178 -7.28 1.46 5.38
CA TYR A 178 -7.05 1.27 6.81
C TYR A 178 -8.35 1.09 7.59
N TYR A 179 -9.39 1.89 7.32
CA TYR A 179 -10.69 1.68 7.96
C TYR A 179 -11.30 0.34 7.60
N ILE A 180 -11.13 -0.12 6.35
CA ILE A 180 -11.52 -1.48 5.96
C ILE A 180 -10.75 -2.53 6.78
N TYR A 181 -9.46 -2.32 7.02
CA TYR A 181 -8.65 -3.18 7.88
C TYR A 181 -9.16 -3.19 9.33
N GLU A 182 -9.33 -2.01 9.95
CA GLU A 182 -9.78 -1.86 11.35
C GLU A 182 -11.14 -2.52 11.60
N HIS A 183 -12.07 -2.42 10.64
CA HIS A 183 -13.43 -2.97 10.78
C HIS A 183 -13.51 -4.47 10.41
N GLY A 184 -12.38 -5.17 10.31
CA GLY A 184 -12.32 -6.62 10.03
C GLY A 184 -12.49 -7.01 8.55
N GLY A 185 -12.75 -6.04 7.68
CA GLY A 185 -12.78 -6.17 6.23
C GLY A 185 -14.03 -5.60 5.56
N ILE A 186 -14.20 -5.97 4.30
CA ILE A 186 -15.39 -5.65 3.51
C ILE A 186 -16.31 -6.87 3.38
N THR A 187 -17.61 -6.66 3.57
CA THR A 187 -18.65 -7.60 3.15
C THR A 187 -18.82 -7.50 1.64
N ILE A 188 -18.00 -8.27 0.91
CA ILE A 188 -18.14 -8.40 -0.55
C ILE A 188 -19.26 -9.42 -0.80
N PRO A 189 -20.35 -9.08 -1.50
CA PRO A 189 -21.21 -10.11 -2.08
C PRO A 189 -20.35 -10.88 -3.09
N LEU A 190 -19.94 -12.09 -2.70
CA LEU A 190 -19.11 -12.93 -3.54
C LEU A 190 -19.84 -13.18 -4.87
N PRO A 191 -19.19 -12.94 -6.02
CA PRO A 191 -19.78 -13.30 -7.29
C PRO A 191 -20.15 -14.80 -7.31
N PRO A 192 -21.25 -15.22 -7.95
CA PRO A 192 -21.79 -16.60 -7.86
C PRO A 192 -20.82 -17.73 -8.25
N TYR A 193 -19.69 -17.41 -8.88
CA TYR A 193 -18.68 -18.37 -9.32
C TYR A 193 -17.55 -18.58 -8.30
N VAL A 194 -17.63 -17.98 -7.11
CA VAL A 194 -16.62 -18.14 -6.06
C VAL A 194 -17.10 -19.17 -5.04
N HIS A 195 -16.69 -20.42 -5.22
CA HIS A 195 -16.68 -21.40 -4.14
C HIS A 195 -15.50 -21.06 -3.21
N MET A 196 -15.81 -20.71 -1.96
CA MET A 196 -14.81 -20.76 -0.90
C MET A 196 -14.74 -22.21 -0.44
N GLU A 197 -13.58 -22.85 -0.64
CA GLU A 197 -13.26 -24.02 0.16
C GLU A 197 -13.16 -23.53 1.61
N SER A 198 -14.13 -23.93 2.43
CA SER A 198 -14.06 -23.75 3.87
C SER A 198 -12.81 -24.48 4.35
N ARG A 199 -11.87 -23.73 4.94
CA ARG A 199 -10.72 -24.32 5.62
C ARG A 199 -11.30 -25.11 6.79
N LYS A 200 -11.30 -26.44 6.70
CA LYS A 200 -11.69 -27.31 7.83
C LYS A 200 -10.83 -26.96 9.05
N PRO A 201 -11.40 -26.94 10.27
CA PRO A 201 -10.61 -26.83 11.49
C PRO A 201 -9.60 -27.99 11.51
N ARG A 202 -8.34 -27.66 11.82
CA ARG A 202 -7.30 -28.67 12.04
C ARG A 202 -7.57 -29.24 13.42
N GLU A 203 -8.06 -30.47 13.50
CA GLU A 203 -8.14 -31.21 14.75
C GLU A 203 -6.72 -31.41 15.28
N GLU A 204 -6.47 -30.90 16.48
CA GLU A 204 -5.30 -31.20 17.29
C GLU A 204 -5.48 -32.63 17.82
N ALA A 205 -4.51 -33.50 17.55
CA ALA A 205 -4.38 -34.78 18.23
C ALA A 205 -2.97 -34.84 18.85
N GLU A 206 -2.95 -34.69 20.17
CA GLU A 206 -1.84 -35.02 21.07
C GLU A 206 -1.53 -36.54 21.00
N SER A 207 -0.27 -36.91 20.76
CA SER A 207 0.68 -37.47 21.75
C SER A 207 0.49 -38.95 22.14
N ASN A 208 1.44 -39.83 21.76
CA ASN A 208 2.34 -40.51 22.71
C ASN A 208 3.31 -41.54 22.06
N ASN A 209 4.60 -41.27 22.25
CA ASN A 209 5.79 -42.09 22.56
C ASN A 209 5.87 -43.61 22.30
N GLU A 210 7.00 -44.03 21.71
CA GLU A 210 8.06 -44.95 22.21
C GLU A 210 9.03 -45.25 21.04
N SER A 211 10.36 -45.41 21.13
CA SER A 211 11.34 -45.56 22.22
C SER A 211 12.77 -45.27 21.70
N LEU A 212 13.70 -45.14 22.65
CA LEU A 212 15.13 -44.82 22.54
C LEU A 212 15.99 -45.79 21.69
N ASP A 213 17.03 -45.24 21.06
CA ASP A 213 18.42 -45.72 21.15
C ASP A 213 19.39 -44.56 20.87
N ASP A 214 20.25 -44.28 21.85
CA ASP A 214 21.40 -43.36 21.89
C ASP A 214 22.69 -44.23 21.78
N PRO A 215 23.96 -43.75 21.73
CA PRO A 215 24.48 -42.38 21.70
C PRO A 215 25.65 -42.16 20.71
N HIS A 216 26.11 -40.90 20.56
CA HIS A 216 27.50 -40.43 20.30
C HIS A 216 27.47 -39.10 19.53
N ASP A 217 28.34 -38.11 19.69
CA ASP A 217 29.22 -37.62 20.76
C ASP A 217 29.68 -36.24 20.23
N ILE A 218 29.48 -35.18 21.02
CA ILE A 218 30.32 -33.99 21.24
C ILE A 218 31.01 -33.27 20.06
N ARG A 219 30.64 -31.97 19.93
CA ARG A 219 31.40 -30.75 19.51
C ARG A 219 31.83 -30.58 18.04
N ASP A 220 31.40 -29.44 17.49
CA ASP A 220 32.29 -28.46 16.81
C ASP A 220 31.57 -27.10 16.77
N GLU A 221 31.66 -26.35 17.88
CA GLU A 221 31.66 -24.88 17.86
C GLU A 221 33.12 -24.42 17.71
N GLU A 222 33.30 -23.26 17.06
CA GLU A 222 34.57 -22.57 16.75
C GLU A 222 35.21 -22.87 15.38
N LYS A 223 34.72 -22.17 14.34
CA LYS A 223 35.56 -21.51 13.32
C LYS A 223 34.73 -20.64 12.38
N MET A 224 34.32 -19.46 12.87
CA MET A 224 34.01 -18.31 12.00
C MET A 224 34.27 -17.00 12.75
N SER A 225 35.51 -16.82 13.19
CA SER A 225 36.03 -15.53 13.64
C SER A 225 37.50 -15.39 13.21
N GLU A 226 37.78 -15.60 11.93
CA GLU A 226 39.12 -15.37 11.36
C GLU A 226 39.04 -15.09 9.84
N ILE A 227 38.26 -14.08 9.44
CA ILE A 227 38.31 -13.54 8.06
C ILE A 227 38.55 -12.02 8.01
N ASN A 228 38.65 -11.32 9.15
CA ASN A 228 38.85 -9.86 9.17
C ASN A 228 40.23 -9.36 9.65
N SER A 229 41.26 -10.20 9.72
CA SER A 229 42.60 -9.75 10.18
C SER A 229 43.76 -9.94 9.20
N THR A 230 43.55 -10.48 7.99
CA THR A 230 44.65 -10.75 7.01
C THR A 230 44.59 -9.95 5.72
N LYS A 231 43.86 -8.82 5.70
CA LYS A 231 43.84 -7.89 4.55
C LYS A 231 44.36 -6.48 4.84
N LEU A 232 44.97 -6.25 6.00
CA LEU A 232 45.50 -4.95 6.40
C LEU A 232 47.03 -4.89 6.60
N GLU A 233 47.78 -5.96 6.29
CA GLU A 233 49.24 -5.97 6.45
C GLU A 233 50.06 -6.10 5.15
N THR A 234 49.43 -6.08 3.96
CA THR A 234 50.17 -6.14 2.68
C THR A 234 50.27 -4.83 1.90
N GLU A 235 49.74 -3.71 2.39
CA GLU A 235 49.87 -2.40 1.70
C GLU A 235 50.82 -1.38 2.35
N ASN A 236 51.46 -1.69 3.50
CA ASN A 236 52.35 -0.73 4.20
C ASN A 236 53.86 -1.06 4.13
N LYS A 237 54.31 -1.86 3.16
CA LYS A 237 55.77 -2.12 2.95
C LYS A 237 56.27 -1.86 1.52
N ALA A 238 55.70 -0.87 0.83
CA ALA A 238 56.22 -0.39 -0.45
C ALA A 238 56.24 1.15 -0.50
N GLN A 239 56.92 1.80 0.44
CA GLN A 239 57.34 3.20 0.34
C GLN A 239 58.37 3.54 1.44
N ILE A 240 59.63 3.13 1.23
CA ILE A 240 60.84 3.90 1.57
C ILE A 240 61.87 3.61 0.48
#